data_AF-A0A1Y6ELJ5-F1
#
_entry.id   AF-A0A1Y6ELJ5-F1
#
_cell.length_a   1.000
_cell.length_b   1.000
_cell.length_c   1.000
_cell.angle_alpha   90.00
_cell.angle_beta   90.00
_cell.angle_gamma   90.00
#
_symmetry.space_group_name_H-M   'P 1'
#
loop_
_entity.id
_entity.type
_entity.pdbx_description
1 polymer ?
#
loop_
_entity_poly.entity_id
_entity_poly.type
_entity_poly.pdbx_seq_one_letter_code
_entity_poly.pdbx_strand_id
1 'polypeptide(L)'
;MDKLFLAAALAVVSIPAAATAQTPKAAPTIGDYVEAMRSTVGMVFEGGIQILAVDAEDNTLVITVTGPDGWRADATPQQVSDALVTGFCETSPEFFRSSHITMRVDSIDMKAKTKGPVVTDCPSGGA
;
A
#
# COMPACT_ATOMS: atom_id res chain seq x y z
N MET A 1 58.39 -20.99 53.26
CA MET A 1 58.34 -19.76 52.43
C MET A 1 59.08 -20.16 51.16
N ASP A 2 58.44 -20.31 50.01
CA ASP A 2 57.74 -19.27 49.28
C ASP A 2 56.60 -19.78 48.40
N LYS A 3 55.61 -18.90 48.23
CA LYS A 3 54.41 -19.07 47.41
C LYS A 3 54.78 -18.87 45.94
N LEU A 4 54.38 -19.79 45.07
CA LEU A 4 54.29 -19.53 43.63
C LEU A 4 52.87 -19.85 43.16
N PHE A 5 52.01 -18.85 43.31
CA PHE A 5 50.84 -18.66 42.46
C PHE A 5 51.34 -18.03 41.15
N LEU A 6 50.97 -18.56 39.99
CA LEU A 6 50.90 -17.79 38.73
C LEU A 6 50.05 -18.61 37.75
N ALA A 7 48.76 -18.31 37.66
CA ALA A 7 48.14 -17.48 36.63
C ALA A 7 47.51 -18.37 35.53
N ALA A 8 46.24 -18.72 35.74
CA ALA A 8 45.39 -19.31 34.72
C ALA A 8 45.15 -18.28 33.61
N ALA A 9 45.65 -18.57 32.41
CA ALA A 9 45.39 -17.78 31.22
C ALA A 9 43.91 -17.95 30.82
N LEU A 10 43.09 -16.94 31.11
CA LEU A 10 41.76 -16.80 30.55
C LEU A 10 41.90 -16.42 29.07
N ALA A 11 41.83 -17.42 28.20
CA ALA A 11 41.64 -17.18 26.77
C ALA A 11 40.24 -16.58 26.57
N VAL A 12 40.18 -15.26 26.49
CA VAL A 12 38.97 -14.52 26.10
C VAL A 12 38.75 -14.84 24.62
N VAL A 13 37.86 -15.80 24.36
CA VAL A 13 37.35 -16.04 23.01
C VAL A 13 36.52 -14.82 22.64
N SER A 14 37.13 -13.90 21.89
CA SER A 14 36.46 -12.79 21.25
C SER A 14 35.52 -13.35 20.18
N ILE A 15 34.28 -13.59 20.58
CA ILE A 15 33.17 -13.87 19.66
C ILE A 15 32.97 -12.57 18.88
N PRO A 16 33.17 -12.55 17.55
CA PRO A 16 32.78 -11.40 16.77
C PRO A 16 31.26 -11.30 16.91
N ALA A 17 30.81 -10.26 17.59
CA ALA A 17 29.42 -9.84 17.55
C ALA A 17 29.16 -9.40 16.10
N ALA A 18 28.85 -10.36 15.23
CA ALA A 18 28.19 -10.11 13.98
C ALA A 18 26.78 -9.63 14.35
N ALA A 19 26.69 -8.34 14.66
CA ALA A 19 25.44 -7.63 14.69
C ALA A 19 24.79 -7.89 13.33
N THR A 20 23.73 -8.69 13.34
CA THR A 20 22.82 -8.83 12.22
C THR A 20 22.14 -7.49 12.06
N ALA A 21 22.82 -6.55 11.39
CA ALA A 21 22.20 -5.37 10.86
C ALA A 21 21.13 -5.87 9.90
N GLN A 22 19.90 -5.97 10.40
CA GLN A 22 18.74 -6.19 9.58
C GLN A 22 18.71 -5.00 8.62
N THR A 23 19.11 -5.24 7.38
CA THR A 23 19.01 -4.24 6.31
C THR A 23 17.56 -3.75 6.34
N PRO A 24 17.29 -2.44 6.47
CA PRO A 24 15.93 -1.94 6.47
C PRO A 24 15.20 -2.51 5.25
N LYS A 25 14.09 -3.20 5.47
CA LYS A 25 13.25 -3.69 4.37
C LYS A 25 12.89 -2.46 3.54
N ALA A 26 13.33 -2.45 2.28
CA ALA A 26 13.06 -1.33 1.38
C ALA A 26 11.54 -1.05 1.36
N ALA A 27 11.18 0.23 1.34
CA ALA A 27 9.78 0.62 1.21
C ALA A 27 9.20 0.02 -0.08
N PRO A 28 7.95 -0.50 -0.06
CA PRO A 28 7.34 -1.05 -1.26
C PRO A 28 7.24 0.01 -2.37
N THR A 29 7.52 -0.39 -3.59
CA THR A 29 7.38 0.44 -4.79
C THR A 29 5.95 0.44 -5.30
N ILE A 30 5.60 1.38 -6.18
CA ILE A 30 4.30 1.37 -6.86
C ILE A 30 4.04 0.08 -7.65
N GLY A 31 5.09 -0.51 -8.24
CA GLY A 31 5.00 -1.79 -8.94
C GLY A 31 4.56 -2.93 -8.02
N ASP A 32 5.08 -2.96 -6.78
CA ASP A 32 4.71 -3.97 -5.78
C ASP A 32 3.23 -3.87 -5.41
N TYR A 33 2.70 -2.65 -5.28
CA TYR A 33 1.27 -2.43 -4.99
C TYR A 33 0.37 -2.78 -6.17
N VAL A 34 0.77 -2.42 -7.39
CA VAL A 34 0.03 -2.85 -8.59
C VAL A 34 -0.03 -4.37 -8.66
N GLU A 35 1.10 -5.06 -8.47
CA GLU A 35 1.16 -6.52 -8.46
C GLU A 35 0.27 -7.13 -7.38
N ALA A 36 0.36 -6.61 -6.15
CA ALA A 36 -0.46 -7.08 -5.02
C ALA A 36 -1.96 -6.90 -5.28
N MET A 37 -2.36 -5.83 -5.96
CA MET A 37 -3.76 -5.52 -6.23
C MET A 37 -4.31 -6.17 -7.49
N ARG A 38 -3.49 -6.80 -8.34
CA ARG A 38 -3.95 -7.44 -9.58
C ARG A 38 -5.04 -8.48 -9.36
N SER A 39 -5.02 -9.20 -8.24
CA SER A 39 -6.06 -10.19 -7.91
C SER A 39 -7.44 -9.58 -7.64
N THR A 40 -7.52 -8.26 -7.44
CA THR A 40 -8.79 -7.54 -7.25
C THR A 40 -9.47 -7.17 -8.56
N VAL A 41 -8.75 -7.24 -9.70
CA VAL A 41 -9.33 -7.01 -11.02
C VAL A 41 -10.40 -8.06 -11.30
N GLY A 42 -11.58 -7.59 -11.72
CA GLY A 42 -12.76 -8.40 -11.93
C GLY A 42 -13.66 -8.54 -10.70
N MET A 43 -13.21 -8.14 -9.50
CA MET A 43 -14.03 -8.13 -8.29
C MET A 43 -15.24 -7.20 -8.47
N VAL A 44 -16.43 -7.71 -8.15
CA VAL A 44 -17.70 -7.00 -8.24
C VAL A 44 -18.20 -6.67 -6.83
N PHE A 45 -18.50 -5.40 -6.60
CA PHE A 45 -19.06 -4.85 -5.37
C PHE A 45 -20.58 -4.70 -5.48
N GLU A 46 -21.20 -4.28 -4.39
CA GLU A 46 -22.62 -3.93 -4.37
C GLU A 46 -22.96 -2.89 -5.45
N GLY A 47 -24.15 -3.00 -6.04
CA GLY A 47 -24.58 -2.14 -7.15
C GLY A 47 -23.97 -2.51 -8.51
N GLY A 48 -23.19 -3.59 -8.60
CA GLY A 48 -22.61 -4.07 -9.87
C GLY A 48 -21.35 -3.32 -10.30
N ILE A 49 -20.75 -2.54 -9.39
CA ILE A 49 -19.48 -1.85 -9.61
C ILE A 49 -18.36 -2.89 -9.64
N GLN A 50 -17.42 -2.78 -10.56
CA GLN A 50 -16.33 -3.72 -10.77
C GLN A 50 -15.00 -2.97 -10.87
N ILE A 51 -13.93 -3.53 -10.29
CA ILE A 51 -12.55 -3.09 -10.61
C ILE A 51 -12.18 -3.64 -11.98
N LEU A 52 -12.03 -2.76 -12.96
CA LEU A 52 -11.66 -3.10 -14.33
C LEU A 52 -10.16 -3.21 -14.51
N ALA A 53 -9.39 -2.32 -13.86
CA ALA A 53 -7.95 -2.28 -13.99
C ALA A 53 -7.29 -1.68 -12.74
N VAL A 54 -6.04 -2.08 -12.52
CA VAL A 54 -5.15 -1.49 -11.54
C VAL A 54 -3.82 -1.24 -12.25
N ASP A 55 -3.43 0.03 -12.32
CA ASP A 55 -2.28 0.50 -13.08
C ASP A 55 -1.41 1.45 -12.24
N ALA A 56 -0.22 1.77 -12.75
CA ALA A 56 0.63 2.83 -12.24
C ALA A 56 0.67 3.99 -13.26
N GLU A 57 0.43 5.21 -12.78
CA GLU A 57 0.70 6.45 -13.52
C GLU A 57 1.69 7.26 -12.69
N ASP A 58 2.95 7.32 -13.11
CA ASP A 58 4.08 7.84 -12.32
C ASP A 58 4.17 7.14 -10.95
N ASN A 59 4.03 7.91 -9.85
CA ASN A 59 3.98 7.39 -8.48
C ASN A 59 2.54 7.31 -7.94
N THR A 60 1.55 7.23 -8.84
CA THR A 60 0.12 7.11 -8.49
C THR A 60 -0.38 5.71 -8.81
N LEU A 61 -0.96 5.04 -7.81
CA LEU A 61 -1.77 3.85 -8.00
C LEU A 61 -3.14 4.24 -8.56
N VAL A 62 -3.41 3.82 -9.80
CA VAL A 62 -4.66 4.14 -10.49
C VAL A 62 -5.57 2.91 -10.48
N ILE A 63 -6.71 3.02 -9.80
CA ILE A 63 -7.75 1.99 -9.80
C ILE A 63 -8.84 2.47 -10.76
N THR A 64 -9.11 1.72 -11.82
CA THR A 64 -10.22 2.01 -12.73
C THR A 64 -11.41 1.12 -12.38
N VAL A 65 -12.54 1.72 -12.08
CA VAL A 65 -13.80 1.02 -11.83
C VAL A 65 -14.83 1.24 -12.94
N THR A 66 -15.75 0.31 -13.11
CA THR A 66 -16.87 0.38 -14.06
C THR A 66 -18.14 -0.18 -13.41
N GLY A 67 -19.31 0.10 -13.96
CA GLY A 67 -20.59 -0.43 -13.44
C GLY A 67 -21.67 -0.45 -14.52
N PRO A 68 -22.92 -0.77 -14.16
CA PRO A 68 -24.07 -0.66 -15.06
C PRO A 68 -24.26 0.78 -15.58
N ASP A 69 -24.82 0.95 -16.77
CA ASP A 69 -25.05 2.30 -17.31
C ASP A 69 -25.86 3.18 -16.34
N GLY A 70 -25.32 4.36 -16.04
CA GLY A 70 -25.92 5.33 -15.11
C GLY A 70 -25.58 5.10 -13.64
N TRP A 71 -24.68 4.17 -13.30
CA TRP A 71 -24.33 3.88 -11.90
C TRP A 71 -23.71 5.07 -11.16
N ARG A 72 -23.18 6.08 -11.88
CA ARG A 72 -22.66 7.31 -11.30
C ARG A 72 -23.63 8.49 -11.38
N ALA A 73 -24.88 8.31 -11.81
CA ALA A 73 -25.78 9.44 -12.13
C ALA A 73 -25.83 10.52 -11.03
N ASP A 74 -25.76 10.11 -9.76
CA ASP A 74 -25.82 11.01 -8.59
C ASP A 74 -24.48 11.12 -7.83
N ALA A 75 -23.38 10.60 -8.38
CA ALA A 75 -22.08 10.52 -7.72
C ALA A 75 -21.01 11.34 -8.46
N THR A 76 -20.42 12.30 -7.75
CA THR A 76 -19.25 13.06 -8.21
C THR A 76 -17.98 12.18 -8.24
N PRO A 77 -16.93 12.56 -8.99
CA PRO A 77 -15.65 11.82 -8.96
C PRO A 77 -15.05 11.74 -7.55
N GLN A 78 -15.22 12.80 -6.75
CA GLN A 78 -14.81 12.82 -5.35
C GLN A 78 -15.54 11.74 -4.54
N GLN A 79 -16.88 11.67 -4.61
CA GLN A 79 -17.65 10.68 -3.84
C GLN A 79 -17.29 9.23 -4.19
N VAL A 80 -17.05 8.93 -5.47
CA VAL A 80 -16.59 7.60 -5.89
C VAL A 80 -15.18 7.30 -5.35
N SER A 81 -14.29 8.30 -5.39
CA SER A 81 -12.95 8.18 -4.81
C SER A 81 -13.02 7.95 -3.31
N ASP A 82 -13.78 8.76 -2.57
CA ASP A 82 -13.89 8.67 -1.12
C ASP A 82 -14.41 7.30 -0.68
N ALA A 83 -15.42 6.76 -1.36
CA ALA A 83 -15.98 5.44 -1.04
C ALA A 83 -14.94 4.31 -1.19
N LEU A 84 -14.21 4.28 -2.31
CA LEU A 84 -13.23 3.23 -2.59
C LEU A 84 -11.94 3.39 -1.79
N VAL A 85 -11.45 4.62 -1.63
CA VAL A 85 -10.25 4.90 -0.84
C VAL A 85 -10.50 4.63 0.63
N THR A 86 -11.70 4.92 1.17
CA THR A 86 -12.05 4.58 2.57
C THR A 86 -11.96 3.08 2.80
N GLY A 87 -12.61 2.26 1.97
CA GLY A 87 -12.53 0.80 2.11
C GLY A 87 -11.12 0.25 1.92
N PHE A 88 -10.32 0.83 1.01
CA PHE A 88 -8.91 0.49 0.89
C PHE A 88 -8.13 0.82 2.18
N CYS A 89 -8.34 2.01 2.74
CA CYS A 89 -7.66 2.48 3.95
C CYS A 89 -8.03 1.68 5.21
N GLU A 90 -9.22 1.09 5.28
CA GLU A 90 -9.58 0.15 6.35
C GLU A 90 -8.71 -1.12 6.33
N THR A 91 -8.25 -1.54 5.14
CA THR A 91 -7.41 -2.74 4.98
C THR A 91 -5.91 -2.44 4.99
N SER A 92 -5.51 -1.28 4.47
CA SER A 92 -4.11 -0.88 4.26
C SER A 92 -3.83 0.54 4.78
N PRO A 93 -4.07 0.83 6.08
CA PRO A 93 -3.97 2.19 6.63
C PRO A 93 -2.55 2.78 6.59
N GLU A 94 -1.52 1.97 6.34
CA GLU A 94 -0.12 2.36 6.22
C GLU A 94 0.33 2.73 4.79
N PHE A 95 -0.53 2.52 3.79
CA PHE A 95 -0.19 2.72 2.37
C PHE A 95 0.44 4.09 2.09
N PHE A 96 -0.30 5.17 2.41
CA PHE A 96 0.15 6.54 2.19
C PHE A 96 1.32 6.96 3.11
N ARG A 97 1.43 6.33 4.29
CA ARG A 97 2.45 6.67 5.29
C ARG A 97 3.83 6.13 4.96
N SER A 98 3.90 5.01 4.22
CA SER A 98 5.13 4.23 4.07
C SER A 98 5.84 4.40 2.73
N SER A 99 5.18 4.97 1.72
CA SER A 99 5.61 4.79 0.33
C SER A 99 5.73 6.07 -0.51
N HIS A 100 5.29 7.24 0.00
CA HIS A 100 5.14 8.48 -0.81
C HIS A 100 4.27 8.30 -2.08
N ILE A 101 3.58 7.17 -2.20
CA ILE A 101 2.69 6.83 -3.31
C ILE A 101 1.36 7.52 -3.10
N THR A 102 0.79 8.01 -4.20
CA THR A 102 -0.56 8.56 -4.25
C THR A 102 -1.54 7.56 -4.84
N MET A 103 -2.83 7.80 -4.65
CA MET A 103 -3.90 6.98 -5.23
C MET A 103 -4.83 7.83 -6.07
N ARG A 104 -5.39 7.28 -7.14
CA ARG A 104 -6.47 7.89 -7.92
C ARG A 104 -7.46 6.83 -8.32
N VAL A 105 -8.75 7.11 -8.12
CA VAL A 105 -9.83 6.25 -8.58
C VAL A 105 -10.42 6.84 -9.85
N ASP A 106 -10.16 6.20 -10.98
CA ASP A 106 -10.82 6.51 -12.24
C ASP A 106 -12.10 5.67 -12.36
N SER A 107 -13.09 6.17 -13.09
CA SER A 107 -14.35 5.46 -13.29
C SER A 107 -14.82 5.52 -14.73
N ILE A 108 -15.50 4.48 -15.19
CA ILE A 108 -16.18 4.43 -16.48
C ILE A 108 -17.69 4.32 -16.24
N ASP A 109 -18.46 5.23 -16.83
CA ASP A 109 -19.93 5.17 -16.85
C ASP A 109 -20.43 5.57 -18.25
N MET A 110 -21.41 4.85 -18.79
CA MET A 110 -21.95 5.05 -20.14
C MET A 110 -20.83 5.22 -21.20
N LYS A 111 -19.75 4.43 -21.08
CA LYS A 111 -18.53 4.45 -21.92
C LYS A 111 -17.62 5.69 -21.77
N ALA A 112 -17.93 6.62 -20.86
CA ALA A 112 -17.11 7.78 -20.57
C ALA A 112 -16.19 7.50 -19.37
N LYS A 113 -14.87 7.63 -19.59
CA LYS A 113 -13.89 7.57 -18.50
C LYS A 113 -13.76 8.95 -17.84
N THR A 114 -13.91 8.99 -16.52
CA THR A 114 -13.70 10.19 -15.69
C THR A 114 -12.57 9.91 -14.70
N LYS A 115 -11.59 10.81 -14.65
CA LYS A 115 -10.50 10.74 -13.67
C LYS A 115 -10.97 11.25 -12.31
N GLY A 116 -10.61 10.54 -11.25
CA GLY A 116 -10.82 11.00 -9.88
C GLY A 116 -9.77 12.00 -9.41
N PRO A 117 -9.94 12.55 -8.20
CA PRO A 117 -8.89 13.31 -7.51
C PRO A 117 -7.69 12.42 -7.18
N VAL A 118 -6.50 13.02 -7.15
CA VAL A 118 -5.32 12.36 -6.56
C VAL A 118 -5.40 12.49 -5.06
N VAL A 119 -5.29 11.36 -4.37
CA VAL A 119 -5.35 11.23 -2.92
C VAL A 119 -3.97 10.91 -2.40
N THR A 120 -3.59 11.60 -1.33
CA THR A 120 -2.25 11.51 -0.70
C THR A 120 -2.29 10.96 0.72
N ASP A 121 -3.49 10.75 1.26
CA ASP A 121 -3.74 10.33 2.63
C ASP A 121 -5.07 9.58 2.75
N CYS A 122 -5.22 8.80 3.82
CA CYS A 122 -6.52 8.19 4.10
C CYS A 122 -7.51 9.26 4.55
N PRO A 123 -8.75 9.28 4.01
CA PRO A 123 -9.79 10.19 4.48
C PRO A 123 -9.96 10.07 6.00
N SER A 124 -10.10 11.21 6.68
CA SER A 124 -10.41 11.27 8.12
C SER A 124 -11.86 10.85 8.35
N GLY A 125 -12.09 9.54 8.26
CA GLY A 125 -13.39 8.88 8.32
C GLY A 125 -13.30 7.36 8.44
N GLY A 126 -12.13 6.76 8.20
CA GLY A 126 -11.82 5.39 8.62
C GLY A 126 -11.43 5.38 10.10
N ALA A 127 -12.20 4.67 10.92
CA ALA A 127 -11.95 4.47 12.35
C ALA A 127 -10.72 3.58 12.58
#